data_AF-W7HXS3-F1
#
_entry.id   AF-W7HXS3-F1
#
_cell.length_a   1.000
_cell.length_b   1.000
_cell.length_c   1.000
_cell.angle_alpha   90.00
_cell.angle_beta   90.00
_cell.angle_gamma   90.00
#
_symmetry.space_group_name_H-M   'P 1'
#
loop_
_entity.id
_entity.type
_entity.pdbx_description
1 polymer ?
#
loop_
_entity_poly.entity_id
_entity_poly.type
_entity_poly.pdbx_seq_one_letter_code
_entity_poly.pdbx_strand_id
1 'polypeptide(L)'
;MSQDDAPSSSPFPVGQFLPNGNRTDPPLSESGPTIGFKLYHLMLRVRDPVASINFYVNLMGMRTVFTMNTGPATIYYLGYPLTSEDRTDIPAWGDRIVCANLAHTPGLLELYHIHGSEKQPVGYYNTGNSPPHLGFGQVGFSVPDVPAALEHLKAAGVTVIKDLGVATRESFPLSKWEEDRGVGLEEIHPDYSRIFKQIACVADPDGYLVELVPQTMK
;
A
#
# COMPACT_ATOMS: atom_id res chain seq x y z
N MET A 1 18.17 -39.61 -7.25
CA MET A 1 17.78 -38.42 -8.05
C MET A 1 17.98 -37.25 -7.11
N SER A 2 19.06 -36.51 -7.30
CA SER A 2 19.39 -35.31 -6.52
C SER A 2 18.24 -34.30 -6.63
N GLN A 3 17.94 -33.61 -5.53
CA GLN A 3 16.91 -32.56 -5.46
C GLN A 3 17.27 -31.28 -6.26
N ASP A 4 18.37 -31.29 -7.02
CA ASP A 4 19.00 -30.09 -7.56
C ASP A 4 18.53 -29.66 -8.96
N ASP A 5 17.59 -30.39 -9.60
CA ASP A 5 17.15 -30.12 -10.98
C ASP A 5 15.74 -29.51 -11.08
N ALA A 6 15.14 -29.07 -9.97
CA ALA A 6 13.90 -28.30 -10.06
C ALA A 6 14.20 -26.93 -10.69
N PRO A 7 13.55 -26.55 -11.81
CA PRO A 7 13.76 -25.24 -12.41
C PRO A 7 13.38 -24.15 -11.41
N SER A 8 14.24 -23.13 -11.28
CA SER A 8 14.00 -21.97 -10.43
C SER A 8 12.61 -21.39 -10.69
N SER A 9 11.85 -21.13 -9.63
CA SER A 9 10.53 -20.50 -9.67
C SER A 9 10.58 -19.07 -10.23
N SER A 10 11.77 -18.46 -10.26
CA SER A 10 12.03 -17.12 -10.76
C SER A 10 13.16 -17.10 -11.79
N PRO A 11 13.02 -16.34 -12.90
CA PRO A 11 14.13 -16.12 -13.84
C PRO A 11 15.17 -15.12 -13.30
N PHE A 12 14.97 -14.56 -12.10
CA PHE A 12 15.85 -13.58 -11.48
C PHE A 12 16.73 -14.23 -10.40
N PRO A 13 18.01 -13.81 -10.28
CA PRO A 13 18.89 -14.29 -9.22
C PRO A 13 18.36 -13.89 -7.83
N VAL A 14 18.35 -14.85 -6.91
CA VAL A 14 17.87 -14.66 -5.53
C VAL A 14 18.70 -13.58 -4.83
N GLY A 15 18.01 -12.66 -4.14
CA GLY A 15 18.66 -11.66 -3.30
C GLY A 15 19.22 -10.43 -4.01
N GLN A 16 19.24 -10.40 -5.34
CA GLN A 16 19.79 -9.27 -6.08
C GLN A 16 18.74 -8.20 -6.36
N PHE A 17 19.07 -6.95 -6.05
CA PHE A 17 18.32 -5.80 -6.52
C PHE A 17 18.77 -5.45 -7.93
N LEU A 18 17.93 -5.75 -8.93
CA LEU A 18 18.26 -5.53 -10.35
C LEU A 18 17.50 -4.33 -10.92
N PRO A 19 18.15 -3.16 -11.10
CA PRO A 19 17.52 -2.01 -11.75
C PRO A 19 17.06 -2.36 -13.17
N ASN A 20 15.78 -2.11 -13.45
CA ASN A 20 15.10 -2.50 -14.69
C ASN A 20 15.04 -4.03 -14.92
N GLY A 21 15.03 -4.84 -13.85
CA GLY A 21 14.98 -6.30 -13.94
C GLY A 21 16.13 -6.86 -14.78
N ASN A 22 15.81 -7.55 -15.88
CA ASN A 22 16.80 -8.09 -16.82
C ASN A 22 17.28 -7.08 -17.87
N ARG A 23 16.81 -5.82 -17.80
CA ARG A 23 17.09 -4.76 -18.78
C ARG A 23 16.65 -5.11 -20.19
N THR A 24 15.57 -5.88 -20.30
CA THR A 24 14.99 -6.36 -21.56
C THR A 24 13.74 -5.59 -21.98
N ASP A 25 13.29 -4.65 -21.16
CA ASP A 25 12.12 -3.82 -21.47
C ASP A 25 12.39 -3.02 -22.76
N PRO A 26 11.47 -3.05 -23.74
CA PRO A 26 11.66 -2.31 -24.98
C PRO A 26 11.61 -0.80 -24.70
N PRO A 27 12.38 0.02 -25.45
CA PRO A 27 12.26 1.46 -25.36
C PRO A 27 10.85 1.92 -25.77
N LEU A 28 10.33 2.95 -25.11
CA LEU A 28 9.09 3.60 -25.50
C LEU A 28 9.35 4.59 -26.65
N SER A 29 8.57 4.51 -27.73
CA SER A 29 8.62 5.52 -28.79
C SER A 29 7.95 6.82 -28.36
N GLU A 30 8.46 7.97 -28.81
CA GLU A 30 7.89 9.29 -28.47
C GLU A 30 6.43 9.45 -28.92
N SER A 31 6.04 8.76 -29.99
CA SER A 31 4.67 8.72 -30.52
C SER A 31 3.88 7.47 -30.12
N GLY A 32 4.36 6.73 -29.11
CA GLY A 32 3.70 5.52 -28.63
C GLY A 32 2.29 5.81 -28.10
N PRO A 33 1.32 4.88 -28.29
CA PRO A 33 -0.08 5.12 -27.91
C PRO A 33 -0.30 5.24 -26.39
N THR A 34 0.67 4.86 -25.57
CA THR A 34 0.64 4.94 -24.11
C THR A 34 1.38 6.15 -23.54
N ILE A 35 1.98 6.97 -24.39
CA ILE A 35 2.65 8.20 -23.95
C ILE A 35 1.61 9.12 -23.31
N GLY A 36 1.88 9.49 -22.05
CA GLY A 36 0.98 10.32 -21.23
C GLY A 36 0.01 9.54 -20.33
N PHE A 37 -0.04 8.21 -20.40
CA PHE A 37 -0.82 7.41 -19.43
C PHE A 37 -0.29 7.63 -18.01
N LYS A 38 -1.20 7.69 -17.03
CA LYS A 38 -0.88 7.89 -15.61
C LYS A 38 -1.71 6.96 -14.74
N LEU A 39 -1.04 6.24 -13.84
CA LEU A 39 -1.70 5.63 -12.69
C LEU A 39 -1.86 6.73 -11.63
N TYR A 40 -3.09 7.19 -11.41
CA TYR A 40 -3.33 8.36 -10.56
C TYR A 40 -3.96 8.01 -9.21
N HIS A 41 -4.82 6.98 -9.13
CA HIS A 41 -5.43 6.55 -7.87
C HIS A 41 -5.48 5.02 -7.70
N LEU A 42 -5.67 4.60 -6.46
CA LEU A 42 -6.02 3.25 -6.02
C LEU A 42 -7.28 3.34 -5.17
N MET A 43 -8.19 2.37 -5.30
CA MET A 43 -9.44 2.33 -4.52
C MET A 43 -9.43 1.18 -3.51
N LEU A 44 -9.78 1.49 -2.26
CA LEU A 44 -10.07 0.51 -1.20
C LEU A 44 -11.53 0.63 -0.79
N ARG A 45 -12.22 -0.51 -0.64
CA ARG A 45 -13.53 -0.52 0.01
C ARG A 45 -13.33 -0.41 1.51
N VAL A 46 -14.05 0.50 2.14
CA VAL A 46 -13.97 0.72 3.59
C VAL A 46 -15.30 0.42 4.25
N ARG A 47 -15.26 -0.29 5.38
CA ARG A 47 -16.46 -0.68 6.13
C ARG A 47 -17.03 0.51 6.88
N ASP A 48 -16.20 1.29 7.55
CA ASP A 48 -16.63 2.43 8.34
C ASP A 48 -15.78 3.67 8.00
N PRO A 49 -16.34 4.65 7.26
CA PRO A 49 -15.57 5.81 6.82
C PRO A 49 -15.09 6.67 7.99
N VAL A 50 -15.74 6.64 9.17
CA VAL A 50 -15.28 7.41 10.33
C VAL A 50 -13.93 6.88 10.80
N ALA A 51 -13.80 5.56 10.93
CA ALA A 51 -12.56 4.92 11.33
C ALA A 51 -11.46 5.14 10.27
N SER A 52 -11.78 4.91 9.00
CA SER A 52 -10.81 5.04 7.91
C SER A 52 -10.34 6.48 7.70
N ILE A 53 -11.23 7.47 7.81
CA ILE A 53 -10.85 8.89 7.77
C ILE A 53 -9.96 9.25 8.96
N ASN A 54 -10.28 8.78 10.18
CA ASN A 54 -9.39 9.01 11.32
C ASN A 54 -7.98 8.46 11.05
N PHE A 55 -7.88 7.24 10.54
CA PHE A 55 -6.60 6.64 10.20
C PHE A 55 -5.86 7.43 9.11
N TYR A 56 -6.45 7.61 7.93
CA TYR A 56 -5.75 8.20 6.79
C TYR A 56 -5.56 9.72 6.89
N VAL A 57 -6.49 10.46 7.49
CA VAL A 57 -6.41 11.93 7.58
C VAL A 57 -5.70 12.38 8.86
N ASN A 58 -6.10 11.86 10.02
CA ASN A 58 -5.58 12.35 11.30
C ASN A 58 -4.23 11.72 11.66
N LEU A 59 -4.08 10.40 11.47
CA LEU A 59 -2.84 9.70 11.84
C LEU A 59 -1.80 9.70 10.71
N MET A 60 -2.24 9.45 9.48
CA MET A 60 -1.32 9.41 8.32
C MET A 60 -1.12 10.78 7.66
N GLY A 61 -1.97 11.77 7.95
CA GLY A 61 -1.76 13.15 7.50
C GLY A 61 -2.22 13.44 6.05
N MET A 62 -2.98 12.55 5.43
CA MET A 62 -3.61 12.82 4.13
C MET A 62 -4.70 13.89 4.27
N ARG A 63 -5.16 14.46 3.16
CA ARG A 63 -6.25 15.43 3.12
C ARG A 63 -7.26 15.04 2.07
N THR A 64 -8.53 15.30 2.35
CA THR A 64 -9.62 15.07 1.41
C THR A 64 -9.49 16.04 0.24
N VAL A 65 -9.31 15.48 -0.96
CA VAL A 65 -9.35 16.21 -2.23
C VAL A 65 -10.80 16.52 -2.57
N PHE A 66 -11.65 15.50 -2.58
CA PHE A 66 -13.09 15.65 -2.71
C PHE A 66 -13.84 14.48 -2.09
N THR A 67 -15.15 14.67 -1.91
CA THR A 67 -16.08 13.62 -1.50
C THR A 67 -17.30 13.67 -2.41
N MET A 68 -17.77 12.50 -2.85
CA MET A 68 -18.98 12.42 -3.67
C MET A 68 -19.87 11.29 -3.15
N ASN A 69 -21.11 11.63 -2.80
CA ASN A 69 -22.15 10.65 -2.59
C ASN A 69 -22.73 10.26 -3.96
N THR A 70 -22.60 8.99 -4.33
CA THR A 70 -23.03 8.45 -5.63
C THR A 70 -24.42 7.81 -5.58
N GLY A 71 -25.09 7.84 -4.43
CA GLY A 71 -26.34 7.14 -4.17
C GLY A 71 -26.11 5.95 -3.23
N PRO A 72 -25.72 4.76 -3.74
CA PRO A 72 -25.50 3.58 -2.90
C PRO A 72 -24.16 3.60 -2.15
N ALA A 73 -23.30 4.58 -2.44
CA ALA A 73 -21.98 4.67 -1.87
C ALA A 73 -21.54 6.14 -1.69
N THR A 74 -20.48 6.33 -0.91
CA THR A 74 -19.75 7.60 -0.85
C THR A 74 -18.27 7.33 -1.05
N ILE A 75 -17.66 8.12 -1.94
CA ILE A 75 -16.24 8.02 -2.26
C ILE A 75 -15.51 9.21 -1.66
N TYR A 76 -14.37 8.94 -1.03
CA TYR A 76 -13.49 9.93 -0.43
C TYR A 76 -12.14 9.83 -1.13
N TYR A 77 -11.80 10.81 -1.96
CA TYR A 77 -10.48 10.88 -2.58
C TYR A 77 -9.54 11.63 -1.65
N LEU A 78 -8.45 10.97 -1.25
CA LEU A 78 -7.45 11.50 -0.34
C LEU A 78 -6.11 11.65 -1.06
N GLY A 79 -5.35 12.69 -0.71
CA GLY A 79 -4.00 12.92 -1.21
C GLY A 79 -3.14 13.71 -0.23
N TYR A 80 -1.84 13.86 -0.53
CA TYR A 80 -0.95 14.72 0.25
C TYR A 80 -0.76 16.09 -0.42
N PRO A 81 -1.02 17.20 0.30
CA PRO A 81 -0.56 18.51 -0.14
C PRO A 81 0.98 18.58 -0.09
N LEU A 82 1.59 18.85 -1.25
CA LEU A 82 3.04 18.76 -1.42
C LEU A 82 3.77 20.03 -0.98
N THR A 83 3.15 21.20 -1.15
CA THR A 83 3.75 22.49 -0.80
C THR A 83 3.30 22.97 0.59
N SER A 84 4.05 23.89 1.18
CA SER A 84 3.66 24.50 2.46
C SER A 84 2.41 25.36 2.32
N GLU A 85 2.23 26.02 1.17
CA GLU A 85 1.02 26.79 0.84
C GLU A 85 -0.22 25.87 0.80
N ASP A 86 -0.11 24.74 0.10
CA ASP A 86 -1.19 23.75 0.03
C ASP A 86 -1.54 23.20 1.40
N ARG A 87 -0.56 23.05 2.30
CA ARG A 87 -0.79 22.59 3.68
C ARG A 87 -1.50 23.63 4.55
N THR A 88 -1.42 24.91 4.21
CA THR A 88 -2.06 26.00 4.96
C THR A 88 -3.50 26.28 4.53
N ASP A 89 -3.82 26.08 3.24
CA ASP A 89 -5.16 26.29 2.69
C ASP A 89 -5.66 25.01 1.99
N ILE A 90 -6.09 24.04 2.81
CA ILE A 90 -6.59 22.74 2.33
C ILE A 90 -7.81 22.91 1.40
N PRO A 91 -8.81 23.78 1.69
CA PRO A 91 -9.92 24.02 0.76
C PRO A 91 -9.46 24.48 -0.63
N ALA A 92 -8.59 25.50 -0.70
CA ALA A 92 -8.09 25.98 -1.99
C ALA A 92 -7.26 24.91 -2.73
N TRP A 93 -6.49 24.11 -2.00
CA TRP A 93 -5.79 22.96 -2.56
C TRP A 93 -6.78 21.95 -3.18
N GLY A 94 -7.82 21.55 -2.45
CA GLY A 94 -8.86 20.62 -2.93
C GLY A 94 -9.53 21.14 -4.20
N ASP A 95 -10.00 22.39 -4.20
CA ASP A 95 -10.64 23.04 -5.36
C ASP A 95 -9.73 23.03 -6.58
N ARG A 96 -8.44 23.34 -6.41
CA ARG A 96 -7.46 23.36 -7.50
C ARG A 96 -7.20 21.96 -8.06
N ILE A 97 -7.14 20.94 -7.21
CA ILE A 97 -6.97 19.56 -7.68
C ILE A 97 -8.21 19.12 -8.46
N VAL A 98 -9.41 19.32 -7.93
CA VAL A 98 -10.67 18.92 -8.58
C VAL A 98 -10.86 19.63 -9.92
N CYS A 99 -10.68 20.95 -9.97
CA CYS A 99 -10.99 21.74 -11.17
C CYS A 99 -10.00 21.52 -12.32
N ALA A 100 -8.73 21.22 -12.03
CA ALA A 100 -7.67 21.31 -13.04
C ALA A 100 -6.68 20.13 -13.09
N ASN A 101 -6.55 19.35 -12.01
CA ASN A 101 -5.40 18.44 -11.86
C ASN A 101 -5.74 17.02 -11.41
N LEU A 102 -7.02 16.65 -11.26
CA LEU A 102 -7.40 15.38 -10.65
C LEU A 102 -6.76 14.18 -11.36
N ALA A 103 -6.94 14.08 -12.69
CA ALA A 103 -6.35 13.00 -13.50
C ALA A 103 -4.82 13.07 -13.65
N HIS A 104 -4.19 14.15 -13.17
CA HIS A 104 -2.75 14.36 -13.23
C HIS A 104 -2.07 14.24 -11.87
N THR A 105 -2.84 14.11 -10.78
CA THR A 105 -2.33 14.01 -9.42
C THR A 105 -2.05 12.55 -9.10
N PRO A 106 -0.77 12.12 -8.97
CA PRO A 106 -0.45 10.75 -8.65
C PRO A 106 -0.69 10.45 -7.16
N GLY A 107 -0.89 9.18 -6.84
CA GLY A 107 -0.93 8.70 -5.45
C GLY A 107 -2.19 9.08 -4.68
N LEU A 108 -3.32 9.26 -5.38
CA LEU A 108 -4.61 9.43 -4.70
C LEU A 108 -5.12 8.10 -4.16
N LEU A 109 -5.69 8.13 -2.95
CA LEU A 109 -6.37 7.00 -2.34
C LEU A 109 -7.87 7.26 -2.35
N GLU A 110 -8.62 6.44 -3.06
CA GLU A 110 -10.08 6.44 -3.04
C GLU A 110 -10.58 5.47 -1.96
N LEU A 111 -11.19 6.01 -0.91
CA LEU A 111 -11.93 5.19 0.05
C LEU A 111 -13.38 5.10 -0.42
N TYR A 112 -13.84 3.88 -0.68
CA TYR A 112 -15.16 3.60 -1.23
C TYR A 112 -16.05 2.98 -0.17
N HIS A 113 -16.93 3.79 0.43
CA HIS A 113 -17.88 3.35 1.45
C HIS A 113 -19.20 2.96 0.79
N ILE A 114 -19.55 1.67 0.84
CA ILE A 114 -20.89 1.18 0.46
C ILE A 114 -21.81 1.43 1.65
N HIS A 115 -22.91 2.18 1.45
CA HIS A 115 -23.79 2.54 2.56
C HIS A 115 -24.39 1.30 3.24
N GLY A 116 -24.30 1.23 4.56
CA GLY A 116 -24.74 0.10 5.37
C GLY A 116 -23.63 -0.92 5.67
N SER A 117 -22.45 -0.83 5.03
CA SER A 117 -21.32 -1.69 5.40
C SER A 117 -20.81 -1.40 6.81
N GLU A 118 -21.00 -0.19 7.34
CA GLU A 118 -20.60 0.20 8.69
C GLU A 118 -21.33 -0.60 9.79
N LYS A 119 -22.47 -1.19 9.44
CA LYS A 119 -23.30 -2.06 10.29
C LYS A 119 -22.90 -3.54 10.22
N GLN A 120 -22.02 -3.90 9.29
CA GLN A 120 -21.49 -5.25 9.15
C GLN A 120 -20.35 -5.49 10.16
N PRO A 121 -20.06 -6.75 10.53
CA PRO A 121 -18.98 -7.06 11.45
C PRO A 121 -17.61 -6.61 10.93
N VAL A 122 -16.65 -6.43 11.83
CA VAL A 122 -15.23 -6.24 11.49
C VAL A 122 -14.75 -7.41 10.63
N GLY A 123 -13.93 -7.13 9.62
CA GLY A 123 -13.49 -8.13 8.64
C GLY A 123 -14.51 -8.42 7.53
N TYR A 124 -15.53 -7.57 7.36
CA TYR A 124 -16.51 -7.70 6.27
C TYR A 124 -15.87 -7.66 4.87
N TYR A 125 -14.85 -6.83 4.68
CA TYR A 125 -14.07 -6.81 3.44
C TYR A 125 -12.83 -7.69 3.57
N ASN A 126 -12.52 -8.40 2.49
CA ASN A 126 -11.27 -9.15 2.36
C ASN A 126 -10.15 -8.22 1.90
N THR A 127 -9.01 -8.33 2.56
CA THR A 127 -7.87 -7.42 2.35
C THR A 127 -6.90 -7.93 1.30
N GLY A 128 -7.03 -9.21 0.91
CA GLY A 128 -6.18 -9.87 -0.10
C GLY A 128 -5.01 -10.66 0.48
N ASN A 129 -4.79 -10.64 1.80
CA ASN A 129 -3.72 -11.41 2.47
C ASN A 129 -4.25 -12.62 3.28
N SER A 130 -5.54 -12.91 3.18
CA SER A 130 -6.18 -14.02 3.91
C SER A 130 -6.81 -15.02 2.95
N PRO A 131 -6.46 -16.32 3.04
CA PRO A 131 -7.11 -17.37 2.27
C PRO A 131 -8.61 -17.47 2.58
N PRO A 132 -9.46 -17.87 1.62
CA PRO A 132 -9.12 -18.22 0.24
C PRO A 132 -9.03 -17.01 -0.71
N HIS A 133 -9.08 -15.79 -0.18
CA HIS A 133 -9.23 -14.55 -0.95
C HIS A 133 -7.89 -13.82 -1.17
N LEU A 134 -6.83 -14.59 -1.46
CA LEU A 134 -5.50 -14.02 -1.74
C LEU A 134 -5.53 -13.15 -3.01
N GLY A 135 -4.85 -12.01 -2.99
CA GLY A 135 -4.88 -11.04 -4.09
C GLY A 135 -4.10 -9.76 -3.79
N PHE A 136 -4.82 -8.67 -3.49
CA PHE A 136 -4.19 -7.39 -3.14
C PHE A 136 -3.26 -7.55 -1.92
N GLY A 137 -2.02 -7.04 -2.02
CA GLY A 137 -1.05 -7.14 -0.94
C GLY A 137 -1.18 -5.99 0.05
N GLN A 138 -0.83 -4.77 -0.39
CA GLN A 138 -0.66 -3.66 0.54
C GLN A 138 -0.63 -2.30 -0.14
N VAL A 139 -0.83 -1.25 0.66
CA VAL A 139 -0.53 0.14 0.28
C VAL A 139 0.79 0.56 0.93
N GLY A 140 1.74 1.06 0.14
CA GLY A 140 3.02 1.54 0.66
C GLY A 140 3.07 3.07 0.78
N PHE A 141 3.46 3.56 1.95
CA PHE A 141 3.72 4.97 2.21
C PHE A 141 5.21 5.19 2.44
N SER A 142 5.78 6.13 1.69
CA SER A 142 7.13 6.59 1.93
C SER A 142 7.15 7.61 3.06
N VAL A 143 7.88 7.32 4.13
CA VAL A 143 7.98 8.16 5.33
C VAL A 143 9.42 8.60 5.59
N PRO A 144 9.64 9.81 6.14
CA PRO A 144 10.98 10.30 6.41
C PRO A 144 11.66 9.56 7.58
N ASP A 145 10.89 9.11 8.57
CA ASP A 145 11.37 8.40 9.76
C ASP A 145 10.39 7.29 10.14
N VAL A 146 10.74 6.04 9.80
CA VAL A 146 9.91 4.86 10.09
C VAL A 146 9.74 4.63 11.59
N PRO A 147 10.80 4.64 12.44
CA PRO A 147 10.64 4.57 13.88
C PRO A 147 9.62 5.59 14.43
N ALA A 148 9.75 6.87 14.08
CA ALA A 148 8.87 7.91 14.60
C ALA A 148 7.42 7.74 14.14
N ALA A 149 7.21 7.40 12.85
CA ALA A 149 5.88 7.11 12.31
C ALA A 149 5.23 5.90 12.98
N LEU A 150 5.99 4.82 13.19
CA LEU A 150 5.50 3.62 13.83
C LEU A 150 5.11 3.86 15.29
N GLU A 151 5.94 4.57 16.05
CA GLU A 151 5.63 4.90 17.45
C GLU A 151 4.42 5.83 17.56
N HIS A 152 4.26 6.79 16.64
CA HIS A 152 3.04 7.61 16.56
C HIS A 152 1.78 6.75 16.38
N LEU A 153 1.81 5.78 15.47
CA LEU A 153 0.67 4.90 15.19
C LEU A 153 0.41 3.93 16.35
N LYS A 154 1.46 3.35 16.95
CA LYS A 154 1.35 2.53 18.17
C LYS A 154 0.69 3.30 19.31
N ALA A 155 1.11 4.54 19.55
CA ALA A 155 0.54 5.40 20.59
C ALA A 155 -0.95 5.72 20.35
N ALA A 156 -1.39 5.74 19.09
CA ALA A 156 -2.79 5.89 18.70
C ALA A 156 -3.59 4.56 18.74
N GLY A 157 -2.98 3.44 19.15
CA GLY A 157 -3.64 2.13 19.25
C GLY A 157 -3.78 1.39 17.92
N VAL A 158 -3.01 1.76 16.89
CA VAL A 158 -3.02 1.07 15.60
C VAL A 158 -2.36 -0.30 15.72
N THR A 159 -2.98 -1.32 15.11
CA THR A 159 -2.45 -2.68 15.07
C THR A 159 -1.17 -2.75 14.24
N VAL A 160 -0.08 -3.20 14.86
CA VAL A 160 1.18 -3.49 14.17
C VAL A 160 1.14 -4.91 13.63
N ILE A 161 1.29 -5.06 12.32
CA ILE A 161 1.40 -6.35 11.62
C ILE A 161 2.85 -6.83 11.61
N LYS A 162 3.79 -5.90 11.36
CA LYS A 162 5.22 -6.16 11.40
C LYS A 162 5.95 -5.00 12.05
N ASP A 163 6.67 -5.29 13.13
CA ASP A 163 7.51 -4.28 13.77
C ASP A 163 8.80 -4.00 12.97
N LEU A 164 9.45 -2.87 13.27
CA LEU A 164 10.73 -2.50 12.70
C LEU A 164 11.82 -3.50 13.13
N GLY A 165 12.74 -3.84 12.23
CA GLY A 165 13.82 -4.80 12.50
C GLY A 165 13.40 -6.27 12.42
N VAL A 166 12.11 -6.57 12.27
CA VAL A 166 11.60 -7.93 12.08
C VAL A 166 11.73 -8.32 10.61
N ALA A 167 12.29 -9.49 10.33
CA ALA A 167 12.30 -10.11 9.00
C ALA A 167 12.36 -11.63 9.17
N THR A 168 11.29 -12.18 9.73
CA THR A 168 11.09 -13.62 9.87
C THR A 168 10.13 -14.12 8.79
N ARG A 169 10.07 -15.44 8.65
CA ARG A 169 9.17 -16.07 7.71
C ARG A 169 7.70 -15.73 7.96
N GLU A 170 7.29 -15.70 9.22
CA GLU A 170 5.93 -15.38 9.65
C GLU A 170 5.55 -13.91 9.39
N SER A 171 6.55 -13.04 9.34
CA SER A 171 6.34 -11.62 9.03
C SER A 171 6.27 -11.32 7.54
N PHE A 172 6.66 -12.29 6.70
CA PHE A 172 6.60 -12.16 5.25
C PHE A 172 5.16 -12.42 4.78
N PRO A 173 4.63 -11.68 3.79
CA PRO A 173 3.25 -11.83 3.32
C PRO A 173 3.09 -13.09 2.44
N LEU A 174 3.34 -14.26 3.02
CA LEU A 174 3.05 -15.57 2.45
C LEU A 174 2.27 -16.36 3.49
N SER A 175 1.10 -16.86 3.10
CA SER A 175 0.23 -17.57 4.02
C SER A 175 0.67 -19.02 4.22
N LYS A 176 0.47 -19.56 5.43
CA LYS A 176 0.65 -21.00 5.68
C LYS A 176 -0.20 -21.88 4.75
N TRP A 177 -1.35 -21.37 4.29
CA TRP A 177 -2.21 -22.06 3.34
C TRP A 177 -1.51 -22.31 1.99
N GLU A 178 -0.66 -21.37 1.55
CA GLU A 178 0.20 -21.50 0.37
C GLU A 178 1.34 -22.49 0.64
N GLU A 179 2.01 -22.36 1.79
CA GLU A 179 3.11 -23.26 2.18
C GLU A 179 2.67 -24.72 2.28
N ASP A 180 1.53 -24.99 2.92
CA ASP A 180 0.93 -26.33 3.05
C ASP A 180 0.61 -26.95 1.67
N ARG A 181 0.60 -26.15 0.60
CA ARG A 181 0.41 -26.56 -0.81
C ARG A 181 1.70 -26.57 -1.62
N GLY A 182 2.84 -26.40 -0.97
CA GLY A 182 4.15 -26.40 -1.61
C GLY A 182 4.49 -25.10 -2.35
N VAL A 183 3.83 -23.99 -2.01
CA VAL A 183 4.06 -22.67 -2.66
C VAL A 183 4.97 -21.81 -1.80
N GLY A 184 5.97 -21.20 -2.44
CA GLY A 184 6.86 -20.20 -1.84
C GLY A 184 7.79 -20.73 -0.75
N LEU A 185 8.19 -22.00 -0.80
CA LEU A 185 8.93 -22.71 0.27
C LEU A 185 10.35 -22.18 0.54
N GLU A 186 10.86 -21.28 -0.29
CA GLU A 186 12.19 -20.73 -0.16
C GLU A 186 12.32 -19.80 1.08
N GLU A 187 13.50 -19.83 1.70
CA GLU A 187 13.85 -18.95 2.81
C GLU A 187 14.07 -17.50 2.36
N ILE A 188 13.84 -16.55 3.28
CA ILE A 188 14.09 -15.13 3.01
C ILE A 188 15.59 -14.92 2.82
N HIS A 189 15.98 -14.46 1.63
CA HIS A 189 17.38 -14.19 1.34
C HIS A 189 17.95 -13.09 2.28
N PRO A 190 19.18 -13.24 2.81
CA PRO A 190 19.77 -12.28 3.74
C PRO A 190 19.81 -10.83 3.25
N ASP A 191 20.05 -10.61 1.95
CA ASP A 191 20.08 -9.27 1.37
C ASP A 191 18.70 -8.61 1.38
N TYR A 192 17.65 -9.37 1.05
CA TYR A 192 16.28 -8.87 1.16
C TYR A 192 15.89 -8.68 2.63
N SER A 193 16.31 -9.58 3.53
CA SER A 193 16.08 -9.42 4.97
C SER A 193 16.61 -8.08 5.49
N ARG A 194 17.78 -7.60 5.03
CA ARG A 194 18.32 -6.28 5.40
C ARG A 194 17.40 -5.12 4.98
N ILE A 195 16.77 -5.23 3.81
CA ILE A 195 15.81 -4.24 3.31
C ILE A 195 14.52 -4.34 4.12
N PHE A 196 13.97 -5.54 4.28
CA PHE A 196 12.70 -5.80 4.94
C PHE A 196 12.69 -5.38 6.42
N LYS A 197 13.84 -5.47 7.09
CA LYS A 197 14.03 -4.95 8.46
C LYS A 197 13.86 -3.44 8.59
N GLN A 198 13.99 -2.67 7.51
CA GLN A 198 13.83 -1.22 7.53
C GLN A 198 12.38 -0.77 7.32
N ILE A 199 11.51 -1.70 6.93
CA ILE A 199 10.08 -1.47 6.71
C ILE A 199 9.33 -1.87 7.98
N ALA A 200 8.28 -1.14 8.33
CA ALA A 200 7.29 -1.56 9.32
C ALA A 200 5.91 -1.63 8.67
N CYS A 201 5.04 -2.51 9.16
CA CYS A 201 3.71 -2.73 8.59
C CYS A 201 2.65 -2.58 9.69
N VAL A 202 1.62 -1.81 9.40
CA VAL A 202 0.44 -1.66 10.27
C VAL A 202 -0.82 -2.08 9.52
N ALA A 203 -1.91 -2.31 10.24
CA ALA A 203 -3.22 -2.50 9.63
C ALA A 203 -4.04 -1.20 9.71
N ASP A 204 -4.69 -0.86 8.60
CA ASP A 204 -5.77 0.12 8.62
C ASP A 204 -7.02 -0.46 9.36
N PRO A 205 -8.09 0.34 9.56
CA PRO A 205 -9.28 -0.11 10.28
C PRO A 205 -10.03 -1.31 9.65
N ASP A 206 -9.85 -1.55 8.36
CA ASP A 206 -10.44 -2.68 7.64
C ASP A 206 -9.49 -3.89 7.58
N GLY A 207 -8.24 -3.73 8.01
CA GLY A 207 -7.21 -4.77 8.05
C GLY A 207 -6.29 -4.78 6.83
N TYR A 208 -6.38 -3.80 5.93
CA TYR A 208 -5.44 -3.66 4.82
C TYR A 208 -4.04 -3.40 5.37
N LEU A 209 -3.05 -4.09 4.80
CA LEU A 209 -1.65 -3.91 5.17
C LEU A 209 -1.16 -2.56 4.61
N VAL A 210 -0.62 -1.74 5.51
CA VAL A 210 -0.03 -0.44 5.21
C VAL A 210 1.45 -0.49 5.55
N GLU A 211 2.32 -0.38 4.55
CA GLU A 211 3.77 -0.33 4.75
C GLU A 211 4.26 1.10 4.99
N LEU A 212 5.14 1.22 5.98
CA LEU A 212 5.93 2.41 6.26
C LEU A 212 7.34 2.17 5.73
N VAL A 213 7.64 2.76 4.58
CA VAL A 213 8.89 2.55 3.84
C VAL A 213 9.76 3.80 4.00
N PRO A 214 11.04 3.68 4.36
CA PRO A 214 11.90 4.86 4.46
C PRO A 214 12.11 5.49 3.09
N GLN A 215 12.14 6.83 3.02
CA GLN A 215 12.46 7.58 1.80
C GLN A 215 13.87 7.27 1.25
N THR A 216 14.75 6.74 2.09
CA THR A 216 16.09 6.30 1.68
C THR A 216 16.37 4.97 2.35
N MET A 217 16.50 3.93 1.53
CA MET A 217 16.94 2.61 1.97
C MET A 217 18.44 2.64 2.27
N LYS A 218 18.83 2.05 3.40
CA LYS A 218 20.24 1.89 3.81
C LYS A 218 20.78 0.52 3.45
#